data_AF-G0NIT2-F1
#
_entry.id   AF-G0NIT2-F1
#
_cell.length_a   1.000
_cell.length_b   1.000
_cell.length_c   1.000
_cell.angle_alpha   90.00
_cell.angle_beta   90.00
_cell.angle_gamma   90.00
#
_symmetry.space_group_name_H-M   'P 1'
#
loop_
_entity.id
_entity.type
_entity.pdbx_description
1 polymer ?
#
loop_
_entity_poly.entity_id
_entity_poly.type
_entity_poly.pdbx_seq_one_letter_code
_entity_poly.pdbx_strand_id
1 'polypeptide(L)'
;MFVLRTNDDNDKIYPVIWCDNDDSEVEHRVQIYYNLLNNSKKNTKNYEMTNKAVLPFDEVSEGFYIPVLEILVLKNGWLNGDGVLSYEYGIQVKGIYEDSIWTFNFNDKLFKAGAEQVQFKRKEDPNTVGPLYSHKLLLHFHSDKLARLRNRILVWDDETWRESIIDLLQLCHGVRRHLTQKNYASILIHAEGLQMFNVVSYSDWLFVHKQTWENMKGIEKRWIFFCDQVQFKTFIDCSDEIDDVIEGSYE
;
A
#
# COMPACT_ATOMS: atom_id res chain seq x y z
N MET A 1 -15.42 -6.09 -4.77
CA MET A 1 -15.05 -7.47 -4.35
C MET A 1 -14.38 -8.17 -5.54
N PHE A 2 -13.41 -9.07 -5.38
CA PHE A 2 -12.88 -9.82 -6.54
C PHE A 2 -13.62 -11.13 -6.72
N VAL A 3 -13.95 -11.48 -7.97
CA VAL A 3 -14.66 -12.72 -8.28
C VAL A 3 -13.80 -13.57 -9.22
N LEU A 4 -13.73 -14.87 -8.94
CA LEU A 4 -13.10 -15.87 -9.80
C LEU A 4 -14.19 -16.70 -10.48
N ARG A 5 -14.10 -16.87 -11.80
CA ARG A 5 -14.88 -17.86 -12.57
C ARG A 5 -13.97 -18.70 -13.46
N THR A 6 -14.50 -19.83 -13.90
CA THR A 6 -13.96 -20.57 -15.03
C THR A 6 -14.82 -20.24 -16.24
N ASN A 7 -14.19 -19.76 -17.30
CA ASN A 7 -14.82 -19.58 -18.59
C ASN A 7 -14.37 -20.70 -19.53
N ASP A 8 -15.22 -20.98 -20.52
CA ASP A 8 -14.92 -21.85 -21.64
C ASP A 8 -14.96 -21.07 -22.95
N ASP A 9 -14.03 -21.39 -23.85
CA ASP A 9 -14.03 -20.93 -25.23
C ASP A 9 -13.70 -22.12 -26.13
N ASN A 10 -14.70 -22.57 -26.88
CA ASN A 10 -14.62 -23.69 -27.82
C ASN A 10 -14.07 -24.98 -27.19
N ASP A 11 -12.76 -25.21 -27.35
CA ASP A 11 -12.05 -26.41 -26.93
C ASP A 11 -11.16 -26.18 -25.71
N LYS A 12 -11.28 -25.02 -25.05
CA LYS A 12 -10.44 -24.61 -23.92
C LYS A 12 -11.28 -24.11 -22.76
N ILE A 13 -10.71 -24.23 -21.57
CA ILE A 13 -11.19 -23.55 -20.37
C ILE A 13 -10.06 -22.72 -19.75
N TYR A 14 -10.42 -21.65 -19.05
CA TYR A 14 -9.46 -20.77 -18.39
C TYR A 14 -10.11 -20.08 -17.19
N PRO A 15 -9.35 -19.85 -16.10
CA PRO A 15 -9.84 -19.05 -14.99
C PRO A 15 -9.83 -17.56 -15.37
N VAL A 16 -10.80 -16.82 -14.85
CA VAL A 16 -10.96 -15.38 -15.06
C VAL A 16 -11.22 -14.72 -13.72
N ILE A 17 -10.49 -13.65 -13.43
CA ILE A 17 -10.74 -12.79 -12.27
C ILE A 17 -11.12 -11.40 -12.75
N TRP A 18 -12.13 -10.80 -12.14
CA TRP A 18 -12.47 -9.39 -12.35
C TRP A 18 -12.80 -8.69 -11.04
N CYS A 19 -12.82 -7.36 -11.11
CA CYS A 19 -13.21 -6.51 -10.00
C CYS A 19 -14.71 -6.20 -10.08
N ASP A 20 -15.46 -6.69 -9.10
CA ASP A 20 -16.88 -6.40 -8.87
C ASP A 20 -16.98 -5.25 -7.87
N ASN A 21 -16.47 -4.08 -8.25
CA ASN A 21 -16.55 -2.85 -7.46
C ASN A 21 -17.58 -1.91 -8.11
N ASP A 22 -18.56 -1.41 -7.35
CA ASP A 22 -19.63 -0.60 -7.94
C ASP A 22 -19.17 0.76 -8.46
N ASP A 23 -17.98 1.21 -8.04
CA ASP A 23 -17.37 2.44 -8.51
C ASP A 23 -16.45 2.20 -9.72
N SER A 24 -16.87 2.71 -10.88
CA SER A 24 -16.15 2.58 -12.15
C SER A 24 -14.86 3.40 -12.22
N GLU A 25 -14.68 4.39 -11.34
CA GLU A 25 -13.48 5.23 -11.31
C GLU A 25 -12.34 4.61 -10.49
N VAL A 26 -12.65 3.55 -9.72
CA VAL A 26 -11.66 2.87 -8.88
C VAL A 26 -10.99 1.73 -9.64
N GLU A 27 -9.66 1.81 -9.77
CA GLU A 27 -8.86 0.76 -10.39
C GLU A 27 -7.97 0.06 -9.36
N HIS A 28 -7.80 -1.25 -9.52
CA HIS A 28 -6.96 -2.04 -8.63
C HIS A 28 -5.72 -2.57 -9.37
N ARG A 29 -4.53 -2.19 -8.89
CA ARG A 29 -3.30 -2.84 -9.32
C ARG A 29 -3.13 -4.13 -8.53
N VAL A 30 -3.29 -5.27 -9.20
CA VAL A 30 -3.28 -6.58 -8.57
C VAL A 30 -2.13 -7.46 -9.07
N GLN A 31 -1.71 -8.38 -8.22
CA GLN A 31 -0.96 -9.56 -8.62
C GLN A 31 -1.82 -10.78 -8.34
N ILE A 32 -2.02 -11.61 -9.36
CA ILE A 32 -2.90 -12.76 -9.32
C ILE A 32 -2.08 -14.02 -9.52
N TYR A 33 -2.30 -15.00 -8.68
CA TYR A 33 -1.72 -16.32 -8.75
C TYR A 33 -2.81 -17.32 -9.15
N TYR A 34 -2.48 -18.20 -10.09
CA TYR A 34 -3.29 -19.33 -10.51
C TYR A 34 -2.44 -20.59 -10.50
N ASN A 35 -2.99 -21.68 -10.00
CA ASN A 35 -2.36 -22.99 -10.04
C ASN A 35 -3.44 -24.07 -10.22
N LEU A 36 -3.37 -24.83 -11.32
CA LEU A 36 -4.25 -25.98 -11.51
C LEU A 36 -3.69 -27.18 -10.76
N LEU A 37 -4.53 -27.79 -9.92
CA LEU A 37 -4.11 -28.94 -9.14
C LEU A 37 -4.15 -30.20 -10.00
N ASN A 38 -3.03 -30.93 -10.00
CA ASN A 38 -2.89 -32.21 -10.67
C ASN A 38 -2.75 -33.34 -9.64
N ASN A 39 -3.57 -34.38 -9.77
CA ASN A 39 -3.56 -35.57 -8.90
C ASN A 39 -2.57 -36.66 -9.37
N SER A 40 -1.96 -36.50 -10.55
CA SER A 40 -0.97 -37.41 -11.11
C SER A 40 0.37 -37.24 -10.40
N LYS A 41 1.01 -38.37 -10.08
CA LYS A 41 2.41 -38.40 -9.61
C LYS A 41 3.42 -38.14 -10.75
N LYS A 42 2.96 -38.08 -12.01
CA LYS A 42 3.81 -37.85 -13.18
C LYS A 42 3.86 -36.37 -13.53
N ASN A 43 4.90 -35.72 -13.03
CA ASN A 43 5.22 -34.31 -13.22
C ASN A 43 5.53 -34.00 -14.70
N THR A 44 4.52 -33.65 -15.51
CA THR A 44 4.74 -33.45 -16.97
C THR A 44 4.23 -32.13 -17.54
N LYS A 45 3.26 -31.47 -16.92
CA LYS A 45 2.91 -30.07 -17.19
C LYS A 45 2.37 -29.44 -15.91
N ASN A 46 2.83 -28.23 -15.56
CA ASN A 46 2.29 -27.45 -14.45
C ASN A 46 1.60 -26.23 -15.04
N TYR A 47 0.29 -26.12 -14.85
CA TYR A 47 -0.43 -24.89 -15.14
C TYR A 47 -0.38 -24.00 -13.90
N GLU A 48 0.74 -23.30 -13.78
CA GLU A 48 0.97 -22.30 -12.73
C GLU A 48 1.28 -20.98 -13.42
N MET A 49 0.59 -19.92 -13.01
CA MET A 49 0.78 -18.59 -13.57
C MET A 49 0.70 -17.54 -12.48
N THR A 50 1.55 -16.53 -12.60
CA THR A 50 1.42 -15.28 -11.83
C THR A 50 1.27 -14.13 -12.82
N ASN A 51 0.13 -13.45 -12.79
CA ASN A 51 -0.13 -12.27 -13.62
C ASN A 51 -0.08 -10.99 -12.77
N LYS A 52 0.24 -9.86 -13.41
CA LYS A 52 0.08 -8.52 -12.85
C LYS A 52 -0.85 -7.75 -13.77
N ALA A 53 -1.92 -7.20 -13.21
CA ALA A 53 -2.91 -6.46 -13.97
C ALA A 53 -3.29 -5.17 -13.24
N VAL A 54 -3.78 -4.20 -14.00
CA VAL A 54 -4.62 -3.13 -13.48
C VAL A 54 -6.04 -3.53 -13.86
N LEU A 55 -6.91 -3.65 -12.88
CA LEU A 55 -8.30 -4.06 -13.05
C LEU A 55 -9.22 -2.86 -12.73
N PRO A 56 -9.69 -2.15 -13.77
CA PRO A 56 -10.88 -1.31 -13.70
C PRO A 56 -12.14 -2.13 -13.39
N PHE A 57 -13.26 -1.43 -13.20
CA PHE A 57 -14.58 -2.04 -13.12
C PHE A 57 -14.90 -2.84 -14.39
N ASP A 58 -15.44 -4.05 -14.21
CA ASP A 58 -15.88 -4.98 -15.27
C ASP A 58 -14.77 -5.48 -16.23
N GLU A 59 -13.52 -5.12 -15.96
CA GLU A 59 -12.35 -5.61 -16.71
C GLU A 59 -11.81 -6.91 -16.12
N VAL A 60 -11.38 -7.80 -17.01
CA VAL A 60 -11.00 -9.17 -16.66
C VAL A 60 -9.49 -9.42 -16.79
N SER A 61 -8.91 -10.15 -15.83
CA SER A 61 -7.62 -10.80 -15.99
C SER A 61 -7.83 -12.28 -16.27
N GLU A 62 -7.47 -12.68 -17.48
CA GLU A 62 -7.48 -14.08 -17.90
C GLU A 62 -6.30 -14.86 -17.31
N GLY A 63 -6.57 -16.15 -17.10
CA GLY A 63 -5.66 -17.17 -16.63
C GLY A 63 -4.87 -17.85 -17.75
N PHE A 64 -4.35 -19.04 -17.45
CA PHE A 64 -3.83 -19.95 -18.47
C PHE A 64 -4.99 -20.69 -19.16
N TYR A 65 -4.80 -21.00 -20.43
CA TYR A 65 -5.73 -21.78 -21.24
C TYR A 65 -5.40 -23.26 -21.16
N ILE A 66 -6.41 -24.08 -20.84
CA ILE A 66 -6.29 -25.53 -20.77
C ILE A 66 -7.18 -26.16 -21.83
N PRO A 67 -6.64 -26.98 -22.76
CA PRO A 67 -7.48 -27.74 -23.68
C PRO A 67 -8.40 -28.71 -22.92
N VAL A 68 -9.69 -28.70 -23.23
CA VAL A 68 -10.70 -29.60 -22.63
C VAL A 68 -10.28 -31.06 -22.79
N LEU A 69 -9.76 -31.43 -23.97
CA LEU A 69 -9.26 -32.78 -24.22
C LEU A 69 -8.09 -33.16 -23.31
N GLU A 70 -7.28 -32.20 -22.86
CA GLU A 70 -6.20 -32.48 -21.91
C GLU A 70 -6.76 -32.84 -20.53
N ILE A 71 -7.85 -32.18 -20.11
CA ILE A 71 -8.51 -32.38 -18.82
C ILE A 71 -9.27 -33.72 -18.78
N LEU A 72 -10.03 -34.01 -19.84
CA LEU A 72 -10.90 -35.18 -19.90
C LEU A 72 -10.12 -36.51 -19.95
N VAL A 73 -8.84 -36.47 -20.32
CA VAL A 73 -8.00 -37.67 -20.28
C VAL A 73 -7.61 -37.95 -18.82
N LEU A 74 -8.35 -38.84 -18.17
CA LEU A 74 -8.16 -39.20 -16.74
C LEU A 74 -6.72 -39.53 -16.36
N LYS A 75 -5.93 -40.14 -17.27
CA LYS A 75 -4.52 -40.47 -17.03
C LYS A 75 -3.62 -39.24 -16.81
N ASN A 76 -4.08 -38.05 -17.22
CA ASN A 76 -3.37 -36.79 -17.05
C ASN A 76 -3.55 -36.22 -15.63
N GLY A 77 -4.52 -36.72 -14.86
CA GLY A 77 -4.68 -36.41 -13.43
C GLY A 77 -5.29 -35.05 -13.10
N TRP A 78 -5.78 -34.30 -14.07
CA TRP A 78 -6.42 -32.99 -13.84
C TRP A 78 -7.76 -33.09 -13.13
N LEU A 79 -8.52 -34.15 -13.39
CA LEU A 79 -9.75 -34.46 -12.67
C LEU A 79 -9.43 -35.39 -11.49
N ASN A 80 -10.06 -35.16 -10.35
CA ASN A 80 -10.00 -36.09 -9.22
C ASN A 80 -10.92 -37.32 -9.45
N GLY A 81 -10.99 -38.23 -8.47
CA GLY A 81 -11.80 -39.45 -8.55
C GLY A 81 -13.30 -39.20 -8.76
N ASP A 82 -13.78 -38.00 -8.42
CA ASP A 82 -15.17 -37.58 -8.54
C ASP A 82 -15.42 -36.71 -9.79
N GLY A 83 -14.41 -36.55 -10.66
CA GLY A 83 -14.51 -35.72 -11.86
C GLY A 83 -14.41 -34.20 -11.59
N VAL A 84 -13.92 -33.80 -10.42
CA VAL A 84 -13.75 -32.39 -10.05
C VAL A 84 -12.41 -31.87 -10.54
N LEU A 85 -12.45 -30.69 -11.17
CA LEU A 85 -11.30 -29.89 -11.53
C LEU A 85 -11.03 -28.86 -10.42
N SER A 86 -9.82 -28.83 -9.89
CA SER A 86 -9.48 -27.97 -8.74
C SER A 86 -8.40 -26.95 -9.09
N TYR A 87 -8.61 -25.72 -8.63
CA TYR A 87 -7.68 -24.61 -8.77
C TYR A 87 -7.30 -24.06 -7.39
N GLU A 88 -6.04 -23.70 -7.23
CA GLU A 88 -5.59 -22.76 -6.21
C GLU A 88 -5.43 -21.39 -6.86
N TYR A 89 -5.86 -20.36 -6.16
CA TYR A 89 -5.69 -18.99 -6.59
C TYR A 89 -5.37 -18.08 -5.43
N GLY A 90 -4.75 -16.95 -5.74
CA GLY A 90 -4.48 -15.90 -4.76
C GLY A 90 -4.49 -14.54 -5.44
N ILE A 91 -5.10 -13.55 -4.78
CA ILE A 91 -5.16 -12.18 -5.28
C ILE A 91 -4.47 -11.29 -4.25
N GLN A 92 -3.52 -10.49 -4.70
CA GLN A 92 -2.88 -9.46 -3.90
C GLN A 92 -3.16 -8.11 -4.52
N VAL A 93 -3.91 -7.25 -3.83
CA VAL A 93 -4.03 -5.84 -4.20
C VAL A 93 -2.76 -5.12 -3.77
N LYS A 94 -2.02 -4.58 -4.74
CA LYS A 94 -0.78 -3.82 -4.50
C LYS A 94 -1.02 -2.33 -4.39
N GLY A 95 -2.00 -1.83 -5.11
CA GLY A 95 -2.39 -0.44 -5.06
C GLY A 95 -3.80 -0.23 -5.57
N ILE A 96 -4.34 0.92 -5.21
CA ILE A 96 -5.71 1.34 -5.50
C ILE A 96 -5.59 2.74 -6.12
N TYR A 97 -6.22 2.93 -7.27
CA TYR A 97 -6.41 4.23 -7.88
C TYR A 97 -7.79 4.73 -7.48
N GLU A 98 -7.83 5.88 -6.82
CA GLU A 98 -9.05 6.55 -6.38
C GLU A 98 -8.72 8.05 -6.30
N ASP A 99 -9.70 8.92 -6.56
CA ASP A 99 -9.52 10.38 -6.53
C ASP A 99 -8.31 10.88 -7.33
N SER A 100 -8.10 10.30 -8.51
CA SER A 100 -6.99 10.60 -9.42
C SER A 100 -5.58 10.29 -8.88
N ILE A 101 -5.45 9.51 -7.80
CA ILE A 101 -4.15 9.20 -7.17
C ILE A 101 -4.00 7.68 -6.95
N TRP A 102 -2.84 7.14 -7.32
CA TRP A 102 -2.44 5.79 -6.94
C TRP A 102 -1.93 5.75 -5.50
N THR A 103 -2.52 4.89 -4.68
CA THR A 103 -2.06 4.58 -3.33
C THR A 103 -1.63 3.13 -3.22
N PHE A 104 -0.67 2.83 -2.34
CA PHE A 104 -0.25 1.47 -2.03
C PHE A 104 -1.18 0.85 -0.99
N ASN A 105 -1.48 -0.44 -1.15
CA ASN A 105 -2.21 -1.18 -0.12
C ASN A 105 -1.23 -1.76 0.91
N PHE A 106 -1.27 -1.24 2.13
CA PHE A 106 -0.42 -1.70 3.23
C PHE A 106 -1.15 -2.67 4.18
N ASN A 107 -2.43 -2.93 3.99
CA ASN A 107 -3.19 -3.81 4.89
C ASN A 107 -2.88 -5.30 4.66
N ASP A 108 -2.35 -5.64 3.48
CA ASP A 108 -2.04 -7.01 3.11
C ASP A 108 -0.54 -7.31 3.21
N LYS A 109 -0.23 -8.54 3.62
CA LYS A 109 1.14 -9.05 3.56
C LYS A 109 1.66 -9.00 2.13
N LEU A 110 2.95 -8.70 2.00
CA LEU A 110 3.59 -8.71 0.70
C LEU A 110 3.76 -10.15 0.19
N PHE A 111 3.32 -10.42 -1.05
CA PHE A 111 3.36 -11.76 -1.64
C PHE A 111 4.78 -12.33 -1.64
N LYS A 112 4.95 -13.49 -0.99
CA LYS A 112 6.23 -14.19 -0.82
C LYS A 112 7.36 -13.31 -0.23
N ALA A 113 7.05 -12.20 0.45
CA ALA A 113 8.08 -11.26 0.89
C ALA A 113 8.95 -11.79 2.02
N GLY A 114 8.41 -12.66 2.89
CA GLY A 114 9.14 -13.26 4.00
C GLY A 114 9.93 -12.23 4.81
N ALA A 115 11.23 -12.15 4.54
CA ALA A 115 12.15 -11.26 5.22
C ALA A 115 12.16 -9.79 4.74
N GLU A 116 11.55 -9.50 3.60
CA GLU A 116 11.63 -8.21 2.91
C GLU A 116 10.49 -7.25 3.28
N GLN A 117 9.72 -7.57 4.33
CA GLN A 117 8.65 -6.72 4.84
C GLN A 117 8.91 -6.27 6.28
N VAL A 118 8.47 -5.05 6.58
CA VAL A 118 8.34 -4.51 7.93
C VAL A 118 6.84 -4.48 8.27
N GLN A 119 6.53 -4.96 9.46
CA GLN A 119 5.18 -5.01 10.02
C GLN A 119 5.02 -3.89 11.06
N PHE A 120 3.97 -3.09 10.92
CA PHE A 120 3.53 -2.14 11.92
C PHE A 120 2.28 -2.71 12.59
N LYS A 121 2.36 -2.96 13.89
CA LYS A 121 1.30 -3.63 14.66
C LYS A 121 0.89 -2.75 15.83
N ARG A 122 -0.41 -2.64 16.10
CA ARG A 122 -0.87 -2.06 17.37
C ARG A 122 -0.64 -3.02 18.54
N LYS A 123 -0.32 -2.46 19.70
CA LYS A 123 -0.27 -3.19 20.97
C LYS A 123 -1.66 -3.74 21.30
N GLU A 124 -1.70 -5.02 21.62
CA GLU A 124 -2.87 -5.88 21.86
C GLU A 124 -4.21 -5.17 22.11
N ASP A 125 -5.07 -5.15 21.09
CA ASP A 125 -6.49 -4.82 21.18
C ASP A 125 -7.27 -5.76 20.24
N PRO A 126 -8.20 -6.59 20.74
CA PRO A 126 -8.94 -7.57 19.94
C PRO A 126 -9.87 -6.94 18.89
N ASN A 127 -10.13 -5.63 18.94
CA ASN A 127 -10.94 -4.91 17.96
C ASN A 127 -10.11 -4.20 16.88
N THR A 128 -8.80 -4.47 16.80
CA THR A 128 -7.93 -3.74 15.87
C THR A 128 -8.08 -4.17 14.42
N VAL A 129 -8.05 -3.18 13.54
CA VAL A 129 -7.76 -3.39 12.12
C VAL A 129 -6.35 -3.99 12.05
N GLY A 130 -6.19 -5.04 11.24
CA GLY A 130 -4.95 -5.83 11.15
C GLY A 130 -3.67 -4.99 10.96
N PRO A 131 -2.49 -5.57 11.20
CA PRO A 131 -1.22 -4.86 11.05
C PRO A 131 -1.02 -4.30 9.63
N LEU A 132 -0.20 -3.25 9.51
CA LEU A 132 0.27 -2.74 8.23
C LEU A 132 1.58 -3.41 7.82
N TYR A 133 1.81 -3.51 6.52
CA TYR A 133 2.98 -4.13 5.92
C TYR A 133 3.59 -3.19 4.88
N SER A 134 4.91 -3.02 4.93
CA SER A 134 5.63 -2.18 3.98
C SER A 134 6.94 -2.81 3.55
N HIS A 135 7.43 -2.45 2.35
CA HIS A 135 8.65 -2.99 1.78
C HIS A 135 9.87 -2.46 2.53
N LYS A 136 10.68 -3.37 3.04
CA LYS A 136 11.84 -3.07 3.88
C LYS A 136 12.84 -2.15 3.19
N LEU A 137 13.21 -2.44 1.94
CA LEU A 137 14.17 -1.64 1.17
C LEU A 137 13.75 -0.17 1.03
N LEU A 138 12.45 0.10 0.85
CA LEU A 138 11.96 1.47 0.72
C LEU A 138 12.02 2.22 2.04
N LEU A 139 11.70 1.56 3.15
CA LEU A 139 11.83 2.16 4.47
C LEU A 139 13.29 2.40 4.87
N HIS A 140 14.18 1.47 4.53
CA HIS A 140 15.61 1.58 4.79
C HIS A 140 16.24 2.76 4.07
N PHE A 141 15.78 3.05 2.85
CA PHE A 141 16.24 4.21 2.09
C PHE A 141 15.96 5.53 2.84
N HIS A 142 14.87 5.58 3.60
CA HIS A 142 14.50 6.78 4.34
C HIS A 142 15.08 6.83 5.74
N SER A 143 15.37 5.68 6.37
CA SER A 143 15.80 5.61 7.78
C SER A 143 16.88 4.57 8.04
N ASP A 144 18.04 5.06 8.46
CA ASP A 144 19.15 4.25 9.00
C ASP A 144 18.73 3.48 10.26
N LYS A 145 17.87 4.09 11.08
CA LYS A 145 17.33 3.45 12.29
C LYS A 145 16.57 2.20 11.93
N LEU A 146 15.67 2.29 10.95
CA LEU A 146 14.94 1.13 10.43
C LEU A 146 15.87 0.15 9.74
N ALA A 147 16.89 0.63 9.03
CA ALA A 147 17.87 -0.23 8.37
C ALA A 147 18.61 -1.16 9.34
N ARG A 148 18.83 -0.71 10.57
CA ARG A 148 19.54 -1.45 11.63
C ARG A 148 18.63 -2.33 12.49
N LEU A 149 17.30 -2.24 12.33
CA LEU A 149 16.38 -3.04 13.12
C LEU A 149 16.49 -4.53 12.75
N ARG A 150 16.89 -5.33 13.75
CA ARG A 150 16.86 -6.80 13.64
C ARG A 150 15.43 -7.33 13.65
N ASN A 151 14.57 -6.74 14.47
CA ASN A 151 13.16 -7.06 14.54
C ASN A 151 12.40 -6.25 13.49
N ARG A 152 11.58 -6.93 12.69
CA ARG A 152 10.82 -6.31 11.59
C ARG A 152 9.41 -5.91 12.02
N ILE A 153 9.17 -5.89 13.33
CA ILE A 153 7.88 -5.54 13.92
C ILE A 153 8.07 -4.26 14.71
N LEU A 154 7.36 -3.22 14.29
CA LEU A 154 7.21 -1.97 15.00
C LEU A 154 5.86 -1.98 15.70
N VAL A 155 5.85 -1.64 16.98
CA VAL A 155 4.63 -1.62 17.79
C VAL A 155 4.28 -0.19 18.15
N TRP A 156 3.01 0.17 17.98
CA TRP A 156 2.46 1.44 18.47
C TRP A 156 1.32 1.19 19.46
N ASP A 157 0.99 2.19 20.27
CA ASP A 157 -0.01 2.06 21.33
C ASP A 157 -1.41 2.57 20.92
N ASP A 158 -1.50 3.53 20.01
CA ASP A 158 -2.74 4.25 19.67
C ASP A 158 -3.21 3.99 18.22
N GLU A 159 -4.48 3.60 18.04
CA GLU A 159 -5.07 3.39 16.70
C GLU A 159 -5.31 4.69 15.94
N THR A 160 -5.43 5.81 16.66
CA THR A 160 -5.59 7.12 16.00
C THR A 160 -4.39 7.47 15.11
N TRP A 161 -3.27 6.77 15.27
CA TRP A 161 -2.06 6.93 14.47
C TRP A 161 -2.04 6.07 13.20
N ARG A 162 -3.03 5.18 13.00
CA ARG A 162 -3.04 4.29 11.83
C ARG A 162 -3.00 5.08 10.53
N GLU A 163 -3.89 6.06 10.39
CA GLU A 163 -4.02 6.87 9.18
C GLU A 163 -2.77 7.73 8.92
N SER A 164 -2.20 8.35 9.95
CA SER A 164 -0.96 9.12 9.81
C SER A 164 0.22 8.24 9.43
N ILE A 165 0.23 6.98 9.85
CA ILE A 165 1.27 6.02 9.46
C ILE A 165 1.03 5.50 8.04
N ILE A 166 -0.22 5.26 7.63
CA ILE A 166 -0.54 4.98 6.23
C ILE A 166 -0.02 6.13 5.36
N ASP A 167 -0.34 7.37 5.69
CA ASP A 167 0.14 8.55 4.95
C ASP A 167 1.67 8.63 4.91
N LEU A 168 2.34 8.42 6.04
CA LEU A 168 3.80 8.37 6.09
C LEU A 168 4.35 7.30 5.14
N LEU A 169 3.77 6.10 5.14
CA LEU A 169 4.16 5.01 4.26
C LEU A 169 3.90 5.36 2.78
N GLN A 170 2.79 6.01 2.45
CA GLN A 170 2.52 6.48 1.09
C GLN A 170 3.62 7.45 0.62
N LEU A 171 4.02 8.40 1.47
CA LEU A 171 5.12 9.33 1.19
C LEU A 171 6.45 8.61 0.98
N CYS A 172 6.76 7.63 1.82
CA CYS A 172 7.98 6.81 1.69
C CYS A 172 8.04 6.07 0.35
N HIS A 173 6.87 5.72 -0.21
CA HIS A 173 6.75 5.06 -1.51
C HIS A 173 6.56 6.04 -2.68
N GLY A 174 6.69 7.35 -2.44
CA GLY A 174 6.68 8.40 -3.46
C GLY A 174 5.31 8.90 -3.89
N VAL A 175 4.24 8.55 -3.16
CA VAL A 175 2.89 9.03 -3.45
C VAL A 175 2.75 10.48 -3.02
N ARG A 176 2.28 11.33 -3.93
CA ARG A 176 2.04 12.76 -3.67
C ARG A 176 0.62 12.98 -3.17
N ARG A 177 0.36 12.78 -1.88
CA ARG A 177 -0.97 13.01 -1.30
C ARG A 177 -1.26 14.50 -1.05
N HIS A 178 -2.54 14.85 -1.12
CA HIS A 178 -3.08 16.07 -0.53
C HIS A 178 -3.33 15.82 0.96
N LEU A 179 -2.36 16.17 1.79
CA LEU A 179 -2.46 16.01 3.23
C LEU A 179 -3.22 17.19 3.84
N THR A 180 -4.10 16.91 4.80
CA THR A 180 -4.72 17.96 5.62
C THR A 180 -3.70 18.49 6.64
N GLN A 181 -3.99 19.65 7.25
CA GLN A 181 -3.12 20.24 8.29
C GLN A 181 -2.82 19.27 9.44
N LYS A 182 -3.85 18.58 9.94
CA LYS A 182 -3.71 17.61 11.04
C LYS A 182 -2.81 16.43 10.64
N ASN A 183 -2.87 16.00 9.38
CA ASN A 183 -2.07 14.88 8.90
C ASN A 183 -0.57 15.24 8.87
N TYR A 184 -0.21 16.47 8.49
CA TYR A 184 1.20 16.89 8.45
C TYR A 184 1.89 16.79 9.81
N ALA A 185 1.26 17.33 10.86
CA ALA A 185 1.86 17.33 12.20
C ALA A 185 2.12 15.89 12.69
N SER A 186 1.15 14.99 12.53
CA SER A 186 1.30 13.59 12.93
C SER A 186 2.35 12.87 12.09
N ILE A 187 2.40 13.09 10.77
CA ILE A 187 3.40 12.49 9.87
C ILE A 187 4.81 12.88 10.30
N LEU A 188 5.03 14.15 10.63
CA LEU A 188 6.35 14.65 11.05
C LEU A 188 6.81 14.01 12.36
N ILE A 189 5.94 13.98 13.38
CA ILE A 189 6.24 13.31 14.66
C ILE A 189 6.68 11.85 14.42
N HIS A 190 5.96 11.13 13.54
CA HIS A 190 6.33 9.75 13.21
C HIS A 190 7.62 9.66 12.40
N ALA A 191 7.80 10.51 11.39
CA ALA A 191 8.98 10.54 10.54
C ALA A 191 10.25 10.83 11.37
N GLU A 192 10.21 11.80 12.28
CA GLU A 192 11.29 12.12 13.21
C GLU A 192 11.55 10.99 14.20
N GLY A 193 10.49 10.44 14.80
CA GLY A 193 10.60 9.29 15.71
C GLY A 193 11.24 8.07 15.04
N LEU A 194 11.03 7.91 13.73
CA LEU A 194 11.67 6.89 12.91
C LEU A 194 12.98 7.35 12.25
N GLN A 195 13.43 8.58 12.46
CA GLN A 195 14.63 9.17 11.88
C GLN A 195 14.64 9.13 10.34
N MET A 196 13.51 9.48 9.74
CA MET A 196 13.30 9.52 8.29
C MET A 196 13.62 10.91 7.71
N PHE A 197 14.88 11.32 7.73
CA PHE A 197 15.28 12.70 7.39
C PHE A 197 14.81 13.18 6.01
N ASN A 198 14.80 12.29 5.01
CA ASN A 198 14.31 12.61 3.67
C ASN A 198 12.80 12.92 3.66
N VAL A 199 12.03 12.19 4.47
CA VAL A 199 10.58 12.38 4.58
C VAL A 199 10.25 13.62 5.40
N VAL A 200 11.02 13.89 6.47
CA VAL A 200 10.92 15.14 7.23
C VAL A 200 11.17 16.34 6.31
N SER A 201 12.29 16.33 5.58
CA SER A 201 12.66 17.43 4.68
C SER A 201 11.64 17.62 3.56
N TYR A 202 11.12 16.54 2.99
CA TYR A 202 10.06 16.63 1.98
C TYR A 202 8.77 17.21 2.56
N SER A 203 8.39 16.79 3.77
CA SER A 203 7.18 17.28 4.44
C SER A 203 7.29 18.75 4.81
N ASP A 204 8.47 19.20 5.27
CA ASP A 204 8.84 20.60 5.49
C ASP A 204 8.67 21.43 4.21
N TRP A 205 9.30 21.01 3.12
CA TRP A 205 9.19 21.68 1.84
C TRP A 205 7.73 21.79 1.37
N LEU A 206 6.97 20.69 1.47
CA LEU A 206 5.58 20.63 1.03
C LEU A 206 4.67 21.53 1.86
N PHE A 207 4.92 21.61 3.17
CA PHE A 207 4.21 22.48 4.11
C PHE A 207 4.34 23.96 3.71
N VAL A 208 5.57 24.39 3.44
CA VAL A 208 5.90 25.76 3.00
C VAL A 208 5.30 26.05 1.62
N HIS A 209 5.58 25.20 0.63
CA HIS A 209 5.23 25.45 -0.78
C HIS A 209 3.73 25.44 -1.04
N LYS A 210 2.95 24.66 -0.30
CA LYS A 210 1.49 24.68 -0.43
C LYS A 210 0.84 25.86 0.29
N GLN A 211 1.64 26.79 0.83
CA GLN A 211 1.17 27.89 1.68
C GLN A 211 0.25 27.40 2.79
N THR A 212 0.44 26.16 3.25
CA THR A 212 -0.43 25.55 4.26
C THR A 212 -0.35 26.34 5.57
N TRP A 213 0.81 26.95 5.81
CA TRP A 213 1.10 27.85 6.92
C TRP A 213 0.26 29.13 6.91
N GLU A 214 -0.10 29.69 5.74
CA GLU A 214 -0.98 30.86 5.65
C GLU A 214 -2.38 30.53 6.19
N ASN A 215 -2.89 29.34 5.85
CA ASN A 215 -4.14 28.82 6.42
C ASN A 215 -4.01 28.50 7.92
N MET A 216 -2.81 28.37 8.48
CA MET A 216 -2.56 28.11 9.91
C MET A 216 -2.38 29.38 10.73
N LYS A 217 -1.96 30.51 10.13
CA LYS A 217 -1.90 31.82 10.82
C LYS A 217 -3.21 32.18 11.52
N GLY A 218 -4.34 31.81 10.93
CA GLY A 218 -5.68 32.14 11.46
C GLY A 218 -6.16 31.28 12.62
N ILE A 219 -5.48 30.16 12.97
CA ILE A 219 -6.07 29.15 13.86
C ILE A 219 -5.47 29.16 15.28
N GLU A 220 -4.21 29.57 15.48
CA GLU A 220 -3.59 29.92 16.79
C GLU A 220 -2.06 29.99 16.60
N LYS A 221 -1.35 30.90 17.27
CA LYS A 221 0.13 31.02 17.23
C LYS A 221 0.91 29.75 17.66
N ARG A 222 0.22 28.68 18.09
CA ARG A 222 0.81 27.39 18.50
C ARG A 222 1.56 26.67 17.38
N TRP A 223 1.20 26.90 16.12
CA TRP A 223 1.89 26.26 15.00
C TRP A 223 3.34 26.75 14.86
N ILE A 224 3.65 27.99 15.26
CA ILE A 224 5.03 28.53 15.26
C ILE A 224 5.89 27.77 16.27
N PHE A 225 5.37 27.51 17.47
CA PHE A 225 6.05 26.68 18.47
C PHE A 225 6.20 25.23 18.02
N PHE A 226 5.24 24.70 17.26
CA PHE A 226 5.37 23.38 16.64
C PHE A 226 6.48 23.38 15.57
N CYS A 227 6.57 24.43 14.75
CA CYS A 227 7.62 24.56 13.74
C CYS A 227 9.03 24.71 14.34
N ASP A 228 9.13 25.42 15.47
CA ASP A 228 10.35 25.56 16.27
C ASP A 228 10.74 24.22 16.94
N GLN A 229 9.77 23.50 17.52
CA GLN A 229 10.01 22.18 18.14
C GLN A 229 10.45 21.10 17.14
N VAL A 230 9.94 21.13 15.92
CA VAL A 230 10.22 20.17 14.84
C VAL A 230 11.39 20.64 13.96
N GLN A 231 11.98 21.80 14.25
CA GLN A 231 13.09 22.40 13.50
C GLN A 231 12.86 22.37 11.98
N PHE A 232 11.72 22.89 11.53
CA PHE A 232 11.46 23.02 10.09
C PHE A 232 12.47 23.98 9.47
N LYS A 233 13.56 23.43 8.96
CA LYS A 233 14.69 24.20 8.46
C LYS A 233 14.28 25.09 7.30
N THR A 234 13.43 24.60 6.40
CA THR A 234 12.93 25.35 5.24
C THR A 234 11.97 26.46 5.67
N PHE A 235 11.14 26.22 6.68
CA PHE A 235 10.27 27.26 7.24
C PHE A 235 11.07 28.36 7.96
N ILE A 236 12.08 27.97 8.75
CA ILE A 236 12.98 28.92 9.44
C ILE A 236 13.79 29.73 8.42
N ASP A 237 14.32 29.09 7.37
CA ASP A 237 15.05 29.77 6.30
C ASP A 237 14.13 30.72 5.48
N CYS A 238 12.82 30.44 5.41
CA CYS A 238 11.83 31.36 4.83
C CYS A 238 11.29 32.39 5.83
N SER A 239 11.56 32.25 7.14
CA SER A 239 11.02 33.15 8.16
C SER A 239 11.79 34.45 8.32
N ASP A 240 13.00 34.54 7.78
CA ASP A 240 13.73 35.82 7.68
C ASP A 240 12.98 36.85 6.80
N GLU A 241 12.03 36.42 5.96
CA GLU A 241 11.07 37.29 5.24
C GLU A 241 9.75 37.52 6.03
N ILE A 242 9.53 36.80 7.14
CA ILE A 242 8.31 36.84 7.97
C ILE A 242 8.48 37.74 9.20
N ASP A 243 9.70 38.06 9.62
CA ASP A 243 9.97 38.95 10.76
C ASP A 243 9.34 40.35 10.58
N ASP A 244 9.21 40.84 9.34
CA ASP A 244 8.47 42.08 9.02
C ASP A 244 6.96 42.00 9.38
N VAL A 245 6.39 40.80 9.44
CA VAL A 245 4.98 40.57 9.82
C VAL A 245 4.82 40.44 11.35
N ILE A 246 5.87 40.03 12.06
CA ILE A 246 5.84 39.90 13.54
C ILE A 246 6.03 41.26 14.19
N GLU A 247 6.96 42.09 13.71
CA GLU A 247 7.22 43.44 14.27
C GLU A 247 6.05 44.41 14.04
N GLY A 248 5.31 44.31 12.95
CA GLY A 248 4.14 45.16 12.67
C GLY A 248 2.87 44.87 13.51
N SER A 249 2.93 43.92 14.46
CA SER A 249 1.80 43.56 15.34
C SER A 249 2.03 43.90 16.82
N TYR A 250 3.14 44.58 17.11
CA TYR A 250 3.46 45.14 18.43
C TYR A 250 3.35 46.68 18.49
N GLU A 251 2.81 47.32 17.43
CA GLU A 251 2.34 48.72 17.45
C GLU A 251 0.81 48.82 17.48
#